data_AF-A0A960HK34-F1
#
_entry.id   AF-A0A960HK34-F1
#
_cell.length_a   1.000
_cell.length_b   1.000
_cell.length_c   1.000
_cell.angle_alpha   90.00
_cell.angle_beta   90.00
_cell.angle_gamma   90.00
#
_symmetry.space_group_name_H-M   'P 1'
#
loop_
_entity.id
_entity.type
_entity.pdbx_description
1 polymer ?
#
loop_
_entity_poly.entity_id
_entity_poly.type
_entity_poly.pdbx_seq_one_letter_code
_entity_poly.pdbx_strand_id
1 'polypeptide(L)' 'MHQAVFDRALDVQARLAARGRHRAASMADLLIAAGAEAAGVPVVHHDTDVDLIAEVTGQASEWVVPRGLID' A
#
# COMPACT_ATOMS: atom_id res chain seq x y z
N MET A 1 16.77 -1.43 6.88
CA MET A 1 15.76 -1.44 5.81
C MET A 1 16.43 -1.88 4.52
N HIS A 2 15.84 -2.80 3.77
CA HIS A 2 16.40 -3.27 2.50
C HIS A 2 16.17 -2.23 1.39
N GLN A 3 17.21 -1.91 0.60
CA GLN A 3 17.10 -0.97 -0.53
C GLN A 3 15.96 -1.34 -1.49
N ALA A 4 15.77 -2.64 -1.75
CA ALA A 4 14.70 -3.15 -2.62
C ALA A 4 13.29 -2.74 -2.17
N VAL A 5 13.05 -2.58 -0.86
CA VAL A 5 11.74 -2.13 -0.33
C VAL A 5 11.50 -0.65 -0.68
N PHE A 6 12.55 0.18 -0.60
CA PHE A 6 12.44 1.59 -1.00
C PHE A 6 12.22 1.74 -2.51
N ASP A 7 12.97 0.98 -3.31
CA ASP A 7 12.83 1.00 -4.76
C ASP A 7 11.43 0.56 -5.18
N ARG A 8 10.88 -0.46 -4.51
CA ARG A 8 9.50 -0.92 -4.73
C ARG A 8 8.47 0.13 -4.31
N ALA A 9 8.65 0.79 -3.16
CA ALA A 9 7.76 1.88 -2.73
C ALA A 9 7.72 3.02 -3.76
N LEU A 10 8.87 3.40 -4.32
CA LEU A 10 8.96 4.43 -5.37
C LEU A 10 8.32 3.97 -6.69
N ASP A 11 8.49 2.70 -7.08
CA ASP A 11 7.81 2.14 -8.26
C ASP A 11 6.28 2.19 -8.11
N VAL A 12 5.75 1.77 -6.96
CA VAL A 12 4.31 1.85 -6.69
C VAL A 12 3.83 3.31 -6.68
N GLN A 13 4.60 4.23 -6.10
CA GLN A 13 4.29 5.66 -6.14
C GLN A 13 4.21 6.18 -7.59
N ALA A 14 5.18 5.82 -8.43
CA ALA A 14 5.20 6.22 -9.84
C ALA A 14 3.99 5.64 -10.61
N ARG A 15 3.61 4.40 -10.32
CA ARG A 15 2.42 3.75 -10.91
C ARG A 15 1.11 4.39 -10.46
N LEU A 16 1.01 4.86 -9.22
CA LEU A 16 -0.11 5.66 -8.74
C LEU A 16 -0.12 7.05 -9.41
N ALA A 17 1.05 7.67 -9.55
CA ALA A 17 1.19 8.96 -10.22
C ALA A 17 0.76 8.93 -11.68
N ALA A 18 1.12 7.87 -12.42
CA ALA A 18 0.67 7.65 -13.79
C ALA A 18 -0.87 7.56 -13.93
N ARG A 19 -1.58 7.25 -12.83
CA ARG A 19 -3.05 7.23 -12.75
C ARG A 19 -3.66 8.50 -12.16
N GLY A 20 -2.86 9.56 -11.98
CA GLY A 20 -3.29 10.81 -11.34
C GLY A 20 -3.40 10.75 -9.81
N ARG A 21 -3.02 9.63 -9.18
CA ARG A 21 -3.16 9.36 -7.74
C ARG A 21 -1.85 9.53 -6.95
N HIS A 22 -0.93 10.38 -7.42
CA HIS A 22 0.40 10.58 -6.82
C HIS A 22 0.42 11.05 -5.34
N ARG A 23 -0.70 11.56 -4.82
CA ARG A 23 -0.86 11.98 -3.40
C ARG A 23 -1.86 11.12 -2.62
N ALA A 24 -2.32 10.02 -3.20
CA ALA A 24 -3.37 9.19 -2.62
C ALA A 24 -2.84 8.06 -1.72
N ALA A 25 -1.55 8.06 -1.41
CA ALA A 25 -0.93 7.17 -0.45
C ALA A 25 0.29 7.87 0.13
N SER A 26 0.49 7.80 1.45
CA SER A 26 1.68 8.37 2.07
C SER A 26 2.91 7.52 1.76
N MET A 27 4.11 8.11 1.87
CA MET A 27 5.36 7.34 1.75
C MET A 27 5.46 6.25 2.83
N ALA A 28 4.87 6.47 4.02
CA ALA A 28 4.85 5.46 5.07
C ALA A 28 4.01 4.23 4.65
N ASP A 29 2.82 4.45 4.08
CA ASP A 29 1.95 3.35 3.60
C ASP A 29 2.60 2.56 2.47
N LEU A 30 3.28 3.26 1.56
CA LEU A 30 4.03 2.64 0.47
C LEU A 30 5.17 1.75 1.00
N LEU A 31 5.91 2.19 2.02
CA LEU A 31 6.97 1.40 2.65
C LEU A 31 6.43 0.21 3.43
N ILE A 32 5.33 0.38 4.14
CA ILE A 32 4.64 -0.70 4.86
C ILE A 32 4.15 -1.77 3.86
N ALA A 33 3.46 -1.34 2.80
CA ALA A 33 2.94 -2.22 1.77
C ALA A 33 4.07 -2.96 1.02
N ALA A 34 5.14 -2.27 0.63
CA ALA A 34 6.29 -2.90 -0.02
C ALA A 34 7.01 -3.90 0.89
N GLY A 35 7.12 -3.60 2.19
CA GLY A 35 7.66 -4.53 3.18
C GLY A 35 6.81 -5.77 3.35
N ALA A 36 5.49 -5.62 3.42
CA ALA A 36 4.53 -6.73 3.51
C ALA A 36 4.53 -7.59 2.24
N GLU A 37 4.57 -6.96 1.06
CA GLU A 37 4.71 -7.65 -0.23
C GLU A 37 5.98 -8.50 -0.27
N ALA A 38 7.12 -7.93 0.13
CA ALA A 38 8.40 -8.65 0.16
C ALA A 38 8.42 -9.81 1.17
N ALA A 39 7.67 -9.68 2.27
CA ALA A 39 7.53 -10.73 3.29
C ALA A 39 6.44 -11.76 2.95
N GLY A 40 5.62 -11.55 1.93
CA GLY A 40 4.53 -12.44 1.54
C GLY A 40 3.39 -12.49 2.56
N VAL A 41 3.13 -11.39 3.27
CA VAL A 41 2.08 -11.28 4.30
C VAL A 41 1.05 -10.21 3.92
N PRO A 42 -0.21 -10.34 4.35
CA PRO A 42 -1.21 -9.30 4.12
C PRO A 42 -0.93 -8.06 4.97
N VAL A 43 -1.28 -6.89 4.44
CA VAL A 43 -1.37 -5.66 5.24
C VAL A 43 -2.72 -5.63 5.94
N VAL A 44 -2.74 -5.59 7.27
CA VAL A 44 -3.97 -5.35 8.05
C VAL A 44 -4.10 -3.85 8.30
N HIS A 45 -5.22 -3.24 7.92
CA HIS A 45 -5.36 -1.77 7.92
C HIS A 45 -6.77 -1.28 8.26
N HIS A 46 -6.87 0.02 8.52
CA HIS A 46 -8.12 0.80 8.57
C HIS A 46 -7.93 2.12 7.81
N ASP A 47 -7.35 2.02 6.61
CA ASP A 47 -7.02 3.15 5.75
C ASP A 47 -7.30 2.79 4.30
N THR A 48 -8.06 3.62 3.60
CA THR A 48 -8.40 3.41 2.18
C THR A 48 -7.21 3.54 1.25
N ASP A 49 -6.14 4.20 1.67
CA ASP A 49 -4.93 4.35 0.84
C ASP A 49 -4.26 2.99 0.59
N VAL A 50 -4.37 2.05 1.53
CA VAL A 50 -3.88 0.67 1.37
C VAL A 50 -4.67 -0.09 0.31
N ASP A 51 -6.00 0.13 0.18
CA ASP A 51 -6.79 -0.44 -0.92
C ASP A 51 -6.26 0.07 -2.28
N LEU A 52 -5.96 1.37 -2.38
CA LEU A 52 -5.41 1.96 -3.61
C LEU A 52 -4.04 1.39 -3.97
N ILE A 53 -3.20 1.12 -2.97
CA ILE A 53 -1.92 0.44 -3.16
C ILE A 53 -2.15 -1.00 -3.66
N ALA A 54 -3.06 -1.74 -3.01
CA ALA A 54 -3.38 -3.12 -3.37
C ALA A 54 -3.98 -3.25 -4.79
N GLU A 55 -4.77 -2.28 -5.24
CA GLU A 55 -5.24 -2.20 -6.65
C GLU A 55 -4.06 -2.16 -7.65
N VAL A 56 -2.93 -1.56 -7.26
CA VAL A 56 -1.75 -1.42 -8.11
C VAL A 56 -0.83 -2.63 -7.97
N THR A 57 -0.60 -3.14 -6.77
CA THR A 57 0.36 -4.24 -6.54
C THR A 57 -0.25 -5.63 -6.70
N GLY A 58 -1.56 -5.78 -6.51
CA GLY A 58 -2.23 -7.06 -6.38
C GLY A 58 -1.92 -7.79 -5.07
N GLN A 59 -1.26 -7.13 -4.11
CA GLN A 59 -0.91 -7.74 -2.83
C GLN A 59 -2.16 -7.94 -1.96
N ALA A 60 -2.09 -8.92 -1.06
CA ALA A 60 -3.16 -9.14 -0.10
C ALA A 60 -3.24 -7.98 0.91
N SER A 61 -4.45 -7.53 1.20
CA SER A 61 -4.78 -6.61 2.29
C SER A 61 -6.05 -7.05 2.99
N GLU A 62 -6.18 -6.69 4.26
CA GLU A 62 -7.33 -7.01 5.09
C GLU A 62 -7.71 -5.80 5.95
N TRP A 63 -9.01 -5.52 5.99
CA TRP A 63 -9.54 -4.51 6.89
C TRP A 63 -9.61 -5.08 8.32
N VAL A 64 -9.08 -4.35 9.30
CA VAL A 64 -9.10 -4.77 10.73
C VAL A 64 -10.51 -5.01 11.26
N VAL A 65 -11.48 -4.28 10.71
CA VAL A 65 -12.92 -4.47 10.85
C VAL A 65 -13.58 -4.16 9.51
N PRO A 66 -14.77 -4.70 9.18
CA PRO A 66 -15.44 -4.37 7.93
C PRO A 66 -15.49 -2.86 7.67
N ARG A 67 -15.16 -2.46 6.43
CA ARG A 67 -15.17 -1.06 6.01
C ARG A 67 -16.51 -0.40 6.32
N GLY A 68 -16.45 0.75 7.02
CA GLY A 68 -17.65 1.51 7.41
C GLY A 68 -18.34 1.01 8.68
N LEU A 69 -17.74 0.08 9.43
CA LEU A 69 -18.27 -0.35 10.73
C LEU A 69 -17.95 0.64 11.86
N ILE A 70 -16.83 1.36 11.78
CA ILE A 70 -16.36 2.31 12.80
C ILE A 70 -15.87 3.60 12.13
N ASP A 71 -16.09 4.74 12.79
CA ASP A 71 -15.62 6.08 12.41
C ASP A 71 -14.54 6.58 13.39
#